data_AF-A0A177AS11-F1
#
_entry.id   AF-A0A177AS11-F1
#
_cell.length_a   1.000
_cell.length_b   1.000
_cell.length_c   1.000
_cell.angle_alpha   90.00
_cell.angle_beta   90.00
_cell.angle_gamma   90.00
#
_symmetry.space_group_name_H-M   'P 1'
#
loop_
_entity.id
_entity.type
_entity.pdbx_description
1 polymer ?
#
loop_
_entity_poly.entity_id
_entity_poly.type
_entity_poly.pdbx_seq_one_letter_code
_entity_poly.pdbx_strand_id
1 'polypeptide(L)'
;KYIGRGIRLYYVGGEVFAECVGNNSIFIQLPNFPWTRQTVCKIPPGNQIKIFNNREFASILSECINQGFEAAYKLTQMCTIRLSFVKGWGSNYRRQFITEMPCWLEIQLNGPLRWLDKVLMQMGSPTLPCSSVS
;
A
#
# COMPACT_ATOMS: atom_id res chain seq x y z
N LYS A 1 12.61 18.26 11.67
CA LYS A 1 14.02 18.14 12.14
C LYS A 1 14.61 16.73 11.94
N TYR A 2 13.91 15.64 12.30
CA TYR A 2 14.48 14.27 12.23
C TYR A 2 14.32 13.52 10.89
N ILE A 3 13.53 14.04 9.94
CA ILE A 3 13.38 13.41 8.62
C ILE A 3 14.71 13.46 7.84
N GLY A 4 15.44 14.58 7.90
CA GLY A 4 16.70 14.74 7.18
C GLY A 4 16.51 14.54 5.67
N ARG A 5 17.36 13.72 5.05
CA ARG A 5 17.23 13.32 3.63
C ARG A 5 15.98 12.47 3.34
N GLY A 6 15.34 11.91 4.37
CA GLY A 6 14.06 11.23 4.27
C GLY A 6 14.13 9.88 3.55
N ILE A 7 13.25 9.72 2.56
CA ILE A 7 13.06 8.50 1.78
C ILE A 7 13.29 8.79 0.30
N ARG A 8 13.97 7.88 -0.40
CA ARG A 8 14.06 7.87 -1.86
C ARG A 8 13.13 6.80 -2.40
N LEU A 9 12.19 7.22 -3.25
CA LEU A 9 11.28 6.33 -3.97
C LEU A 9 11.70 6.33 -5.43
N TYR A 10 11.79 5.14 -6.03
CA TYR A 10 12.12 5.03 -7.44
C TYR A 10 11.41 3.84 -8.08
N TYR A 11 11.12 3.99 -9.36
CA TYR A 11 10.43 3.00 -10.18
C TYR A 11 11.38 2.51 -11.28
N VAL A 12 11.63 1.20 -11.31
CA VAL A 12 12.52 0.57 -12.29
C VAL A 12 11.90 -0.76 -12.71
N GLY A 13 11.75 -0.97 -14.02
CA GLY A 13 11.37 -2.27 -14.57
C GLY A 13 10.02 -2.84 -14.12
N GLY A 14 9.06 -2.01 -13.73
CA GLY A 14 7.77 -2.49 -13.21
C GLY A 14 7.73 -2.65 -11.69
N GLU A 15 8.79 -2.29 -10.99
CA GLU A 15 8.91 -2.43 -9.54
C GLU A 15 9.12 -1.06 -8.89
N VAL A 16 8.54 -0.88 -7.69
CA VAL A 16 8.75 0.31 -6.87
C VAL A 16 9.59 -0.07 -5.67
N PHE A 17 10.61 0.74 -5.39
CA PHE A 17 11.49 0.58 -4.24
C PHE A 17 11.42 1.80 -3.33
N ALA A 18 11.57 1.54 -2.04
CA ALA A 18 11.75 2.54 -1.01
C ALA A 18 13.13 2.36 -0.35
N GLU A 19 13.90 3.43 -0.32
CA GLU A 19 15.20 3.47 0.32
C GLU A 19 15.24 4.55 1.41
N CYS A 20 15.74 4.17 2.57
CA CYS A 20 15.95 5.11 3.67
C CYS A 20 17.28 5.83 3.49
N VAL A 21 17.23 7.04 2.92
CA VAL A 21 18.42 7.90 2.73
C VAL A 21 18.67 8.81 3.94
N GLY A 22 17.70 8.96 4.83
CA GLY A 22 17.81 9.70 6.09
C GLY A 22 18.63 8.97 7.17
N ASN A 23 18.83 9.64 8.32
CA ASN A 23 19.59 9.10 9.45
C ASN A 23 18.71 8.34 10.47
N ASN A 24 17.40 8.32 10.26
CA ASN A 24 16.44 7.65 11.14
C ASN A 24 15.64 6.63 10.34
N SER A 25 15.26 5.53 10.99
CA SER A 25 14.43 4.51 10.34
C SER A 25 13.10 5.07 9.86
N ILE A 26 12.63 4.53 8.74
CA ILE A 26 11.28 4.70 8.23
C ILE A 26 10.51 3.40 8.43
N PHE A 27 9.19 3.49 8.45
CA PHE A 27 8.30 2.36 8.63
C PHE A 27 7.30 2.36 7.50
N ILE A 28 7.16 1.24 6.80
CA ILE A 28 6.28 1.12 5.63
C ILE A 28 5.30 -0.02 5.89
N GLN A 29 4.01 0.27 5.69
CA GLN A 29 3.00 -0.76 5.62
C GLN A 29 3.02 -1.36 4.22
N LEU A 30 3.31 -2.66 4.17
CA LEU A 30 3.24 -3.42 2.93
C LEU A 30 1.79 -3.79 2.61
N PRO A 31 1.43 -3.88 1.32
CA PRO A 31 0.11 -4.34 0.92
C PRO A 31 -0.09 -5.79 1.38
N ASN A 32 -1.19 -6.02 2.08
CA ASN A 32 -1.51 -7.30 2.69
C ASN A 32 -2.51 -8.06 1.83
N PHE A 33 -2.07 -9.09 1.12
CA PHE A 33 -2.94 -10.03 0.44
C PHE A 33 -2.42 -11.46 0.69
N PRO A 34 -3.25 -12.44 1.12
CA PRO A 34 -4.67 -12.38 1.45
C PRO A 34 -4.87 -12.24 2.98
N TRP A 35 -4.81 -11.01 3.51
CA TRP A 35 -5.38 -10.63 4.81
C TRP A 35 -4.72 -11.12 6.13
N THR A 36 -3.45 -11.52 6.15
CA THR A 36 -2.75 -11.78 7.43
C THR A 36 -1.96 -10.57 7.92
N ARG A 37 -2.58 -9.82 8.87
CA ARG A 37 -2.03 -8.72 9.72
C ARG A 37 -1.15 -7.68 9.03
N GLN A 38 -1.62 -6.42 8.96
CA GLN A 38 -0.88 -5.30 8.36
C GLN A 38 0.55 -5.25 8.92
N THR A 39 1.51 -5.73 8.13
CA THR A 39 2.88 -5.83 8.61
C THR A 39 3.57 -4.53 8.28
N VAL A 40 3.82 -3.75 9.33
CA VAL A 40 4.64 -2.55 9.24
C VAL A 40 6.10 -2.96 9.31
N CYS A 41 6.80 -2.84 8.19
CA CYS A 41 8.21 -3.15 8.07
C CYS A 41 9.06 -1.93 8.47
N LYS A 42 10.06 -2.15 9.34
CA LYS A 42 11.06 -1.13 9.68
C LYS A 42 12.21 -1.18 8.69
N ILE A 43 12.57 -0.05 8.11
CA ILE A 43 13.69 0.10 7.19
C ILE A 43 14.76 0.96 7.90
N PRO A 44 15.92 0.38 8.27
CA PRO A 44 17.04 1.14 8.82
C PRO A 44 17.65 2.13 7.82
N PRO A 45 18.35 3.17 8.30
CA PRO A 45 19.15 4.06 7.46
C PRO A 45 20.11 3.31 6.54
N GLY A 46 20.12 3.66 5.25
CA GLY A 46 20.97 3.02 4.24
C GLY A 46 20.41 1.74 3.62
N ASN A 47 19.27 1.23 4.12
CA ASN A 47 18.61 0.05 3.55
C ASN A 47 17.49 0.44 2.58
N GLN A 48 17.16 -0.50 1.69
CA GLN A 48 16.04 -0.40 0.76
C GLN A 48 15.18 -1.66 0.77
N ILE A 49 13.94 -1.53 0.34
CA ILE A 49 13.00 -2.64 0.16
C ILE A 49 12.16 -2.42 -1.09
N LYS A 50 11.75 -3.52 -1.73
CA LYS A 50 10.74 -3.50 -2.78
C LYS A 50 9.36 -3.38 -2.13
N ILE A 51 8.63 -2.32 -2.49
CA ILE A 51 7.31 -2.03 -1.90
C ILE A 51 6.16 -2.36 -2.86
N PHE A 52 6.46 -2.53 -4.15
CA PHE A 52 5.46 -2.91 -5.15
C PHE A 52 6.08 -3.63 -6.35
N ASN A 53 5.35 -4.57 -6.93
CA ASN A 53 5.71 -5.25 -8.17
C ASN A 53 4.48 -5.40 -9.08
N ASN A 54 4.59 -4.90 -10.32
CA ASN A 54 3.51 -4.93 -11.31
C ASN A 54 3.07 -6.37 -11.68
N ARG A 55 4.00 -7.34 -11.72
CA ARG A 55 3.71 -8.74 -12.08
C ARG A 55 2.96 -9.46 -10.96
N GLU A 56 3.36 -9.24 -9.71
CA GLU A 56 2.64 -9.78 -8.55
C GLU A 56 1.23 -9.20 -8.48
N PHE A 57 1.09 -7.89 -8.68
CA PHE A 57 -0.21 -7.23 -8.75
C PHE A 57 -1.09 -7.80 -9.87
N ALA A 58 -0.53 -8.02 -11.05
CA ALA A 58 -1.23 -8.63 -12.19
C ALA A 58 -1.79 -10.02 -11.84
N SER A 59 -0.97 -10.85 -11.20
CA SER A 59 -1.35 -12.20 -10.79
C SER A 59 -2.53 -12.17 -9.81
N ILE A 60 -2.44 -11.32 -8.78
CA ILE A 60 -3.50 -11.19 -7.77
C ILE A 60 -4.77 -10.62 -8.40
N LEU A 61 -4.66 -9.61 -9.28
CA LEU A 61 -5.79 -9.04 -10.00
C LEU A 61 -6.54 -10.10 -10.82
N SER A 62 -5.81 -10.97 -11.52
CA SER A 62 -6.40 -12.06 -12.29
C SER A 62 -7.18 -13.06 -11.43
N GLU A 63 -6.71 -13.32 -10.21
CA GLU A 63 -7.40 -14.18 -9.25
C GLU A 63 -8.67 -13.53 -8.70
N CYS A 64 -8.60 -12.25 -8.34
CA CYS A 64 -9.75 -11.49 -7.81
C CYS A 64 -10.87 -11.30 -8.83
N ILE A 65 -10.58 -11.25 -10.14
CA ILE A 65 -11.61 -11.16 -11.18
C ILE A 65 -12.57 -12.35 -11.06
N ASN A 66 -12.06 -13.56 -10.80
CA ASN A 66 -12.88 -14.76 -10.65
C ASN A 66 -13.69 -14.78 -9.34
N GLN A 67 -13.30 -13.97 -8.35
CA GLN A 67 -13.98 -13.86 -7.05
C GLN A 67 -15.08 -12.79 -7.05
N GLY A 68 -15.17 -11.96 -8.09
CA GLY A 68 -16.19 -10.94 -8.28
C GLY A 68 -15.76 -9.52 -7.90
N PHE A 69 -16.69 -8.57 -8.09
CA PHE A 69 -16.42 -7.12 -8.01
C PHE A 69 -15.81 -6.70 -6.67
N GLU A 70 -16.33 -7.20 -5.54
CA GLU A 70 -15.86 -6.78 -4.21
C GLU A 70 -14.40 -7.18 -3.96
N ALA A 71 -14.00 -8.36 -4.42
CA ALA A 71 -12.62 -8.84 -4.30
C ALA A 71 -11.67 -7.97 -5.13
N ALA A 72 -12.03 -7.66 -6.38
CA ALA A 72 -11.26 -6.76 -7.22
C ALA A 72 -11.20 -5.34 -6.64
N TYR A 73 -12.32 -4.80 -6.14
CA TYR A 73 -12.38 -3.46 -5.56
C TYR A 73 -11.48 -3.31 -4.33
N LYS A 74 -11.35 -4.36 -3.50
CA LYS A 74 -10.42 -4.37 -2.36
C LYS A 74 -8.95 -4.20 -2.76
N LEU A 75 -8.58 -4.48 -4.02
CA LEU A 75 -7.21 -4.26 -4.53
C LEU A 75 -6.82 -2.78 -4.64
N THR A 76 -7.77 -1.86 -4.55
CA THR A 76 -7.48 -0.42 -4.38
C THR A 76 -6.54 -0.17 -3.21
N GLN A 77 -6.67 -0.97 -2.14
CA GLN A 77 -5.79 -0.92 -0.97
C GLN A 77 -4.34 -1.33 -1.28
N MET A 78 -4.11 -2.22 -2.25
CA MET A 78 -2.75 -2.60 -2.66
C MET A 78 -2.05 -1.51 -3.47
N CYS A 79 -2.82 -0.59 -4.04
CA CYS A 79 -2.29 0.53 -4.80
C CYS A 79 -1.95 1.73 -3.91
N THR A 80 -2.16 1.62 -2.59
CA THR A 80 -1.92 2.68 -1.61
C THR A 80 -0.85 2.23 -0.63
N ILE A 81 0.25 2.97 -0.57
CA ILE A 81 1.38 2.70 0.32
C ILE A 81 1.38 3.75 1.42
N ARG A 82 1.48 3.28 2.65
CA ARG A 82 1.49 4.12 3.84
C ARG A 82 2.84 4.00 4.53
N LEU A 83 3.45 5.14 4.86
CA LEU A 83 4.74 5.15 5.55
C LEU A 83 4.82 6.24 6.61
N SER A 84 5.63 6.01 7.63
CA SER A 84 5.94 6.98 8.66
C SER A 84 7.44 7.18 8.85
N PHE A 85 7.79 8.37 9.32
CA PHE A 85 9.17 8.71 9.65
C PHE A 85 9.42 8.53 11.14
N VAL A 86 10.58 7.97 11.50
CA VAL A 86 11.14 7.89 12.87
C VAL A 86 10.38 6.97 13.82
N LYS A 87 9.05 6.91 13.77
CA LYS A 87 8.19 6.13 14.68
C LYS A 87 7.41 5.09 13.89
N GLY A 88 7.36 3.85 14.38
CA GLY A 88 6.54 2.78 13.80
C GLY A 88 5.16 2.69 14.45
N TRP A 89 4.26 1.96 13.79
CA TRP A 89 2.90 1.67 14.23
C TRP A 89 2.51 0.22 13.94
N GLY A 90 1.40 -0.24 14.50
CA GLY A 90 0.85 -1.59 14.33
C GLY A 90 1.12 -2.50 15.53
N SER A 91 0.89 -3.80 15.35
CA SER A 91 0.85 -4.79 16.46
C SER A 91 2.10 -4.82 17.33
N ASN A 92 3.26 -4.44 16.80
CA ASN A 92 4.55 -4.49 17.47
C ASN A 92 4.97 -3.13 18.07
N TYR A 93 4.08 -2.14 18.06
CA TYR A 93 4.37 -0.77 18.50
C TYR A 93 3.28 -0.26 19.43
N ARG A 94 3.61 0.77 20.23
CA ARG A 94 2.64 1.42 21.14
C ARG A 94 1.44 2.02 20.40
N ARG A 95 1.69 2.58 19.21
CA ARG A 95 0.68 3.22 18.37
C ARG A 95 0.15 2.20 17.39
N GLN A 96 -1.17 2.08 17.30
CA GLN A 96 -1.81 1.06 16.46
C GLN A 96 -2.12 1.57 15.06
N PHE A 97 -2.36 2.88 14.91
CA PHE A 97 -2.78 3.46 13.64
C PHE A 97 -1.74 4.44 13.09
N ILE A 98 -1.64 4.53 11.76
CA ILE A 98 -0.73 5.47 11.11
C ILE A 98 -1.10 6.93 11.42
N THR A 99 -2.38 7.23 11.64
CA THR A 99 -2.87 8.57 11.98
C THR A 99 -2.33 9.08 13.32
N GLU A 100 -1.83 8.19 14.17
CA GLU A 100 -1.15 8.54 15.43
C GLU A 100 0.33 8.89 15.22
N MET A 101 0.85 8.73 14.00
CA MET A 101 2.23 9.09 13.67
C MET A 101 2.36 10.60 13.51
N PRO A 102 3.39 11.22 14.11
CA PRO A 102 3.58 12.66 14.02
C PRO A 102 3.92 13.14 12.60
N CYS A 103 4.53 12.29 11.78
CA CYS A 103 4.89 12.58 10.39
C CYS A 103 4.75 11.28 9.57
N TRP A 104 3.85 11.29 8.58
CA TRP A 104 3.58 10.14 7.72
C TRP A 104 3.15 10.61 6.32
N LEU A 105 3.19 9.68 5.36
CA LEU A 105 2.77 9.90 3.98
C LEU A 105 1.87 8.75 3.54
N GLU A 106 0.91 9.10 2.68
CA GLU A 106 0.17 8.15 1.85
C GLU A 106 0.56 8.37 0.39
N ILE A 107 0.88 7.29 -0.30
CA ILE A 107 1.34 7.29 -1.68
C ILE A 107 0.39 6.43 -2.49
N GLN A 108 -0.10 6.96 -3.60
CA GLN A 108 -0.97 6.24 -4.52
C GLN A 108 -0.22 5.89 -5.80
N LEU A 109 -0.32 4.63 -6.22
CA LEU A 109 0.30 4.12 -7.43
C LEU A 109 -0.67 4.25 -8.61
N ASN A 110 -0.53 5.34 -9.36
CA ASN A 110 -1.43 5.68 -10.46
C ASN A 110 -1.50 4.61 -11.57
N GLY A 111 -0.38 3.94 -11.88
CA GLY A 111 -0.34 2.89 -12.89
C GLY A 111 -1.24 1.70 -12.54
N PRO A 112 -1.00 1.03 -11.39
CA PRO A 112 -1.87 -0.01 -10.85
C PRO A 112 -3.33 0.42 -10.68
N LEU A 113 -3.59 1.63 -10.16
CA LEU A 113 -4.95 2.17 -10.03
C LEU A 113 -5.66 2.26 -11.38
N ARG A 114 -5.00 2.77 -12.40
CA ARG A 114 -5.57 2.89 -13.76
C ARG A 114 -5.84 1.52 -14.37
N TRP A 115 -5.02 0.52 -14.08
CA TRP A 115 -5.28 -0.84 -14.55
C TRP A 115 -6.49 -1.44 -13.83
N LEU A 116 -6.54 -1.32 -12.52
CA LEU A 116 -7.68 -1.78 -11.72
C LEU A 116 -8.99 -1.12 -12.17
N ASP A 117 -8.98 0.18 -12.42
CA ASP A 117 -10.13 0.95 -12.92
C ASP A 117 -10.70 0.34 -14.21
N LYS A 118 -9.83 0.03 -15.19
CA LYS A 118 -10.26 -0.61 -16.44
C LYS A 118 -10.93 -1.97 -16.23
N VAL A 119 -10.45 -2.76 -15.27
CA VAL A 119 -11.04 -4.06 -14.94
C VAL A 119 -12.40 -3.86 -14.27
N LEU A 120 -12.48 -2.98 -13.27
CA LEU A 120 -13.71 -2.70 -12.55
C LEU A 120 -14.82 -2.16 -13.47
N MET A 121 -14.48 -1.32 -14.45
CA MET A 121 -15.44 -0.85 -15.47
C MET A 121 -16.07 -2.00 -16.29
N GLN A 122 -15.39 -3.14 -16.43
CA GLN A 122 -15.90 -4.31 -17.15
C GLN A 122 -16.70 -5.27 -16.25
N MET A 123 -16.57 -5.18 -14.92
CA MET A 123 -17.18 -6.11 -13.96
C MET A 123 -18.62 -5.75 -13.56
N GLY A 124 -19.15 -4.61 -14.01
CA GLY A 124 -20.50 -4.15 -13.66
C GLY A 124 -20.60 -3.60 -12.22
N SER A 125 -21.82 -3.51 -11.68
CA SER A 125 -22.07 -2.98 -10.34
C SER A 125 -22.00 -4.06 -9.25
N PRO A 126 -21.77 -3.67 -7.98
CA PRO A 126 -21.92 -4.57 -6.83
C PRO A 126 -23.30 -5.26 -6.83
N THR A 127 -23.34 -6.51 -6.36
CA THR A 127 -24.58 -7.30 -6.25
C THR A 127 -25.50 -6.80 -5.13
N LEU A 128 -24.94 -6.15 -4.12
CA LEU A 128 -25.69 -5.58 -3.00
C LEU A 128 -26.11 -4.15 -3.33
N PRO A 129 -27.42 -3.88 -3.47
CA PRO A 129 -27.90 -2.52 -3.67
C PRO A 129 -27.70 -1.70 -2.39
N CYS A 130 -27.17 -0.49 -2.52
CA CYS A 130 -27.16 0.47 -1.43
C CYS A 130 -28.56 1.08 -1.27
N SER A 131 -29.14 0.98 -0.08
CA SER A 131 -30.37 1.70 0.26
C SER A 131 -30.10 3.21 0.28
N SER A 132 -31.02 4.01 -0.24
CA SER A 132 -31.01 5.47 -0.11
C SER A 132 -31.59 5.96 1.21
N VAL A 133 -32.06 5.05 2.06
CA VAL A 133 -32.61 5.33 3.39
C VAL A 133 -31.89 4.42 4.38
N SER A 134 -31.16 5.01 5.32
CA SER A 134 -30.34 4.35 6.33
C SER A 134 -30.88 4.62 7.73
#